data_AF-A0A846Z7X9-F1
#
_entry.id   AF-A0A846Z7X9-F1
#
_cell.length_a   1.000
_cell.length_b   1.000
_cell.length_c   1.000
_cell.angle_alpha   90.00
_cell.angle_beta   90.00
_cell.angle_gamma   90.00
#
_symmetry.space_group_name_H-M   'P 1'
#
loop_
_entity.id
_entity.type
_entity.pdbx_description
1 polymer ?
#
loop_
_entity_poly.entity_id
_entity_poly.type
_entity_poly.pdbx_seq_one_letter_code
_entity_poly.pdbx_strand_id
1 'polypeptide(L)' 'MDIARQVRQWRAEGCTWRAIAACADDAWGTDSRGNQLFGRDLCLESARMLGENPNADPWN' A
#
# COMPACT_ATOMS: atom_id res chain seq x y z
N MET A 1 10.45 10.38 0.56
CA MET A 1 9.61 9.23 0.19
C MET A 1 9.02 8.64 1.46
N ASP A 2 7.99 9.27 2.01
CA ASP A 2 7.35 8.85 3.27
C ASP A 2 6.23 7.83 3.00
N ILE A 3 5.41 8.13 1.99
CA ILE A 3 4.29 7.30 1.51
C ILE A 3 4.71 5.84 1.24
N ALA A 4 5.71 5.61 0.41
CA ALA A 4 6.11 4.24 0.04
C ALA A 4 6.57 3.40 1.24
N ARG A 5 7.26 4.03 2.21
CA ARG A 5 7.68 3.36 3.46
C ARG A 5 6.48 3.08 4.37
N GLN A 6 5.53 4.00 4.43
CA GLN A 6 4.30 3.82 5.18
C GLN A 6 3.44 2.67 4.62
N VAL A 7 3.27 2.58 3.30
CA VAL A 7 2.58 1.44 2.66
C VAL A 7 3.33 0.13 2.93
N ARG A 8 4.67 0.15 2.86
CA ARG A 8 5.48 -1.02 3.18
C ARG A 8 5.25 -1.49 4.62
N GLN A 9 5.17 -0.56 5.56
CA GLN A 9 4.89 -0.86 6.96
C GLN A 9 3.51 -1.50 7.12
N TRP A 10 2.45 -0.93 6.53
CA TRP A 10 1.12 -1.53 6.57
C TRP A 10 1.09 -2.94 5.98
N ARG A 11 1.81 -3.16 4.88
CA ARG A 11 1.95 -4.51 4.31
C ARG A 11 2.68 -5.46 5.27
N ALA A 12 3.75 -5.01 5.92
CA ALA A 12 4.49 -5.80 6.91
C ALA A 12 3.65 -6.12 8.16
N GLU A 13 2.69 -5.27 8.51
CA GLU A 13 1.70 -5.48 9.59
C GLU A 13 0.56 -6.42 9.17
N GLY A 14 0.54 -6.91 7.92
CA GLY A 14 -0.46 -7.84 7.42
C GLY A 14 -1.73 -7.17 6.90
N CYS A 15 -1.71 -5.86 6.62
CA CYS A 15 -2.86 -5.20 6.01
C CYS A 15 -3.17 -5.78 4.63
N THR A 16 -4.44 -6.10 4.40
CA THR A 16 -4.93 -6.46 3.07
C THR A 16 -4.92 -5.24 2.14
N TRP A 17 -4.97 -5.43 0.82
CA TRP A 17 -5.07 -4.31 -0.13
C TRP A 17 -6.26 -3.39 0.15
N ARG A 18 -7.41 -3.96 0.55
CA ARG A 18 -8.59 -3.19 0.93
C ARG A 18 -8.33 -2.32 2.17
N ALA A 19 -7.62 -2.86 3.16
CA ALA A 19 -7.23 -2.13 4.36
C ALA A 19 -6.23 -1.02 4.04
N ILE A 20 -5.26 -1.27 3.15
CA ILE A 20 -4.30 -0.25 2.70
C ILE A 20 -5.01 0.93 2.02
N ALA A 21 -6.01 0.64 1.19
CA ALA A 21 -6.82 1.68 0.56
C ALA A 21 -7.58 2.51 1.61
N ALA A 22 -8.16 1.87 2.63
CA ALA A 22 -8.82 2.57 3.73
C ALA A 22 -7.83 3.39 4.59
N CYS A 23 -6.64 2.85 4.86
CA CYS A 23 -5.57 3.58 5.55
C CYS A 23 -5.08 4.79 4.75
N ALA A 24 -5.02 4.68 3.42
CA ALA A 24 -4.70 5.80 2.54
C ALA A 24 -5.81 6.87 2.55
N ASP A 25 -7.08 6.46 2.58
CA ASP A 25 -8.21 7.37 2.69
C ASP A 25 -8.14 8.15 4.02
N ASP A 26 -7.85 7.46 5.13
CA ASP A 26 -7.76 8.05 6.47
C ASP A 26 -6.50 8.93 6.63
N ALA A 27 -5.34 8.44 6.18
CA ALA A 27 -4.05 9.12 6.38
C ALA A 27 -3.83 10.29 5.41
N TRP A 28 -4.32 10.18 4.17
CA TRP A 28 -4.01 11.14 3.09
C TRP A 28 -5.24 11.75 2.44
N GLY A 29 -6.45 11.38 2.87
CA GLY A 29 -7.70 11.94 2.33
C GLY A 29 -8.00 11.47 0.91
N THR A 30 -7.52 10.29 0.50
CA THR A 30 -7.87 9.73 -0.81
C THR A 30 -9.35 9.34 -0.86
N ASP A 31 -9.96 9.36 -2.05
CA ASP A 31 -11.36 8.90 -2.24
C ASP A 31 -11.39 7.49 -2.83
N SER A 32 -10.50 6.61 -2.38
CA SER A 32 -10.47 5.23 -2.86
C SER A 32 -11.65 4.41 -2.32
N ARG A 33 -12.21 4.84 -1.18
CA ARG A 33 -13.31 4.19 -0.45
C ARG A 33 -13.01 2.73 -0.13
N GLY A 34 -11.75 2.45 0.22
CA GLY A 34 -11.28 1.09 0.44
C GLY A 34 -11.30 0.23 -0.83
N ASN A 35 -11.10 0.80 -2.02
CA ASN A 35 -11.02 0.02 -3.25
C ASN A 35 -9.75 -0.84 -3.26
N GLN A 36 -9.94 -2.16 -3.31
CA GLN A 36 -8.83 -3.13 -3.31
C GLN A 36 -7.85 -2.95 -4.49
N LEU A 37 -8.33 -2.50 -5.66
CA LEU A 37 -7.46 -2.28 -6.82
C LEU A 37 -6.54 -1.09 -6.56
N PHE A 38 -7.06 -0.03 -5.94
CA PHE A 38 -6.28 1.12 -5.53
C PHE A 38 -5.21 0.74 -4.50
N GLY A 39 -5.58 -0.05 -3.49
CA GLY A 39 -4.61 -0.54 -2.50
C GLY A 39 -3.53 -1.45 -3.09
N ARG A 40 -3.88 -2.26 -4.10
CA ARG A 40 -2.92 -3.07 -4.85
C ARG A 40 -1.97 -2.18 -5.65
N ASP A 41 -2.48 -1.18 -6.36
CA ASP A 41 -1.66 -0.26 -7.15
C ASP A 41 -0.70 0.55 -6.26
N LEU A 42 -1.17 0.98 -5.09
CA LEU A 42 -0.34 1.59 -4.04
C LEU A 42 0.81 0.67 -3.61
N CYS A 43 0.54 -0.62 -3.39
CA CYS A 43 1.57 -1.58 -3.05
C CYS A 43 2.59 -1.75 -4.18
N LEU A 44 2.12 -1.90 -5.41
CA LEU A 44 2.98 -2.08 -6.59
C LEU A 44 3.89 -0.88 -6.81
N GLU A 45 3.34 0.33 -6.73
CA GLU A 45 4.11 1.55 -6.94
C GLU A 45 5.07 1.82 -5.78
N SER A 46 4.63 1.56 -4.54
CA SER A 46 5.52 1.67 -3.37
C SER A 46 6.71 0.71 -3.44
N ALA A 47 6.48 -0.54 -3.85
CA ALA A 47 7.56 -1.50 -4.05
C ALA A 47 8.56 -1.02 -5.12
N ARG A 48 8.07 -0.49 -6.25
CA ARG A 48 8.92 0.09 -7.31
C ARG A 48 9.73 1.29 -6.81
N MET A 49 9.09 2.20 -6.07
CA MET A 49 9.75 3.38 -5.51
C MET A 49 10.85 3.02 -4.50
N LEU A 50 10.68 1.90 -3.80
CA LEU A 50 11.68 1.37 -2.85
C LEU A 50 12.72 0.45 -3.51
N GLY A 51 12.56 0.11 -4.79
CA GLY A 51 13.44 -0.81 -5.50
C GLY A 51 13.26 -2.28 -5.08
N GLU A 52 12.11 -2.63 -4.53
CA GLU A 52 11.80 -3.96 -4.01
C GLU A 52 10.96 -4.77 -4.98
N ASN A 53 10.99 -6.11 -4.84
CA ASN A 53 10.18 -7.00 -5.66
C ASN A 53 8.72 -7.03 -5.14
N PRO A 54 7.71 -6.57 -5.91
CA PRO A 54 6.31 -6.59 -5.49
C PRO A 54 5.70 -7.99 -5.35
N ASN A 55 6.35 -9.04 -5.86
CA ASN A 55 5.89 -10.43 -5.71
C ASN A 55 6.54 -11.14 -4.52
N ALA A 56 7.40 -10.47 -3.77
CA ALA A 56 8.02 -10.99 -2.56
C ALA A 56 7.34 -10.41 -1.33
N ASP A 57 7.44 -11.10 -0.20
CA ASP A 57 6.96 -10.55 1.08
C ASP A 57 7.66 -9.22 1.40
N PRO A 58 6.94 -8.22 1.94
CA PRO A 58 5.54 -8.26 2.40
C PRO A 58 4.50 -7.87 1.33
N TRP A 59 4.91 -7.75 0.06
CA TRP A 59 4.08 -7.21 -1.01
C TRP A 59 3.19 -8.23 -1.70
N ASN A 60 3.45 -9.54 -1.54
CA ASN A 60 2.61 -10.63 -2.03
C ASN A 60 1.29 -10.69 -1.25
#